data_AF-A0A2G3AKV0-F1
#
_entry.id   AF-A0A2G3AKV0-F1
#
_cell.length_a   1.000
_cell.length_b   1.000
_cell.length_c   1.000
_cell.angle_alpha   90.00
_cell.angle_beta   90.00
_cell.angle_gamma   90.00
#
_symmetry.space_group_name_H-M   'P 1'
#
loop_
_entity.id
_entity.type
_entity.pdbx_description
1 polymer ?
#
loop_
_entity_poly.entity_id
_entity_poly.type
_entity_poly.pdbx_seq_one_letter_code
_entity_poly.pdbx_strand_id
1 'polypeptide(L)'
;MWDPDDAIAYLQLPEAEAAVRTCAGTPDGGLPVNLQVLVISDCEKLVNDQKEWRLQRLPSLRELEIYHNGSDEEIFGGENWELPCSIQSLTIRNLKTLSRQFLKSLTSLEYQWIYDLPQIQSLLEQGLPSSLSRLSLYDRHEHHSLPTEGLRHLTSLQSLDISSCY
;
A
#
# COMPACT_ATOMS: atom_id res chain seq x y z
N MET A 1 17.07 5.25 -4.65
CA MET A 1 17.05 5.22 -6.13
C MET A 1 15.72 4.60 -6.49
N TRP A 2 14.80 5.36 -7.09
CA TRP A 2 13.60 4.80 -7.72
C TRP A 2 14.10 3.86 -8.81
N ASP A 3 13.64 2.60 -8.79
CA ASP A 3 13.86 1.72 -9.93
C ASP A 3 12.69 1.92 -10.90
N PRO A 4 12.89 2.64 -12.02
CA PRO A 4 11.86 2.78 -13.04
C PRO A 4 11.49 1.44 -13.69
N ASP A 5 12.25 0.36 -13.46
CA ASP A 5 11.95 -0.98 -13.97
C ASP A 5 10.77 -1.68 -13.24
N ASP A 6 10.39 -1.32 -12.01
CA ASP A 6 9.20 -1.91 -11.34
C ASP A 6 7.87 -1.41 -11.95
N ALA A 7 7.88 -0.20 -12.51
CA ALA A 7 6.74 0.33 -13.26
C ALA A 7 6.59 -0.35 -14.65
N ILE A 8 7.58 -1.13 -15.11
CA ILE A 8 7.53 -1.80 -16.42
C ILE A 8 6.54 -2.99 -16.42
N ALA A 9 6.20 -3.55 -15.26
CA ALA A 9 5.19 -4.61 -15.18
C ALA A 9 3.78 -4.16 -15.66
N TYR A 10 3.50 -2.85 -15.58
CA TYR A 10 2.24 -2.26 -16.05
C TYR A 10 2.11 -2.20 -17.57
N LEU A 11 3.24 -2.18 -18.30
CA LEU A 11 3.26 -1.95 -19.74
C LEU A 11 2.97 -3.22 -20.57
N GLN A 12 2.93 -4.40 -19.93
CA GLN A 12 2.57 -5.67 -20.57
C GLN A 12 1.15 -6.15 -20.28
N LEU A 13 0.44 -5.54 -19.33
CA LEU A 13 -0.92 -5.97 -18.97
C LEU A 13 -1.97 -5.32 -19.89
N PRO A 14 -3.05 -6.03 -20.23
CA PRO A 14 -4.18 -5.43 -20.92
C PRO A 14 -4.72 -4.22 -20.14
N GLU A 15 -5.19 -3.18 -20.85
CA GLU A 15 -5.83 -2.00 -20.24
C GLU A 15 -7.06 -2.36 -19.37
N ALA A 16 -7.65 -3.54 -19.58
CA ALA A 16 -8.74 -4.05 -18.77
C ALA A 16 -8.29 -4.67 -17.43
N GLU A 17 -7.00 -4.93 -17.26
CA GLU A 17 -6.39 -5.60 -16.11
C GLU A 17 -5.48 -4.66 -15.31
N ALA A 18 -4.98 -3.58 -15.90
CA ALA A 18 -4.20 -2.55 -15.23
C ALA A 18 -4.79 -1.15 -15.47
N ALA A 19 -4.85 -0.34 -14.42
CA ALA A 19 -5.36 1.02 -14.50
C ALA A 19 -4.54 1.95 -13.61
N VAL A 20 -4.32 3.17 -14.12
CA VAL A 20 -3.71 4.27 -13.37
C VAL A 20 -4.76 5.34 -13.17
N ARG A 21 -4.93 5.80 -11.93
CA ARG A 21 -5.85 6.88 -11.56
C ARG A 21 -5.13 7.95 -10.76
N THR A 22 -5.67 9.15 -10.87
CA THR A 22 -5.37 10.25 -9.95
C THR A 22 -6.46 10.31 -8.89
N CYS A 23 -6.09 10.67 -7.67
CA CYS A 23 -7.01 10.85 -6.55
C CYS A 23 -8.15 11.86 -6.84
N ALA A 24 -7.87 12.93 -7.59
CA ALA A 24 -8.87 13.93 -8.03
C ALA A 24 -9.76 13.47 -9.21
N GLY A 25 -9.62 12.23 -9.68
CA GLY A 25 -10.31 11.71 -10.86
C GLY A 25 -11.75 11.28 -10.58
N THR A 26 -12.70 11.78 -11.38
CA THR A 26 -14.16 11.60 -11.27
C THR A 26 -14.61 10.18 -10.85
N PRO A 27 -15.62 10.07 -9.96
CA PRO A 27 -16.14 8.80 -9.45
C PRO A 27 -16.89 7.93 -10.49
N ASP A 28 -17.15 8.45 -11.69
CA ASP A 28 -17.96 7.77 -12.73
C ASP A 28 -17.14 7.03 -13.81
N GLY A 29 -15.80 7.17 -13.81
CA GLY A 29 -14.92 6.36 -14.66
C GLY A 29 -14.73 4.98 -14.04
N GLY A 30 -15.73 4.10 -14.19
CA GLY A 30 -15.78 2.77 -13.62
C GLY A 30 -14.54 1.95 -13.94
N LEU A 31 -13.76 1.65 -12.89
CA LEU A 31 -12.66 0.69 -13.00
C LEU A 31 -13.22 -0.65 -13.49
N PRO A 32 -12.55 -1.32 -14.44
CA PRO A 32 -13.02 -2.60 -14.94
C PRO A 32 -13.09 -3.60 -13.80
N VAL A 33 -14.14 -4.41 -13.73
CA VAL A 33 -14.32 -5.38 -12.64
C VAL A 33 -13.26 -6.49 -12.62
N ASN A 34 -12.62 -6.72 -13.78
CA ASN A 34 -11.51 -7.66 -13.96
C ASN A 34 -10.14 -7.02 -13.71
N LEU A 35 -10.11 -5.79 -13.18
CA LEU A 35 -8.87 -5.10 -12.87
C LEU A 35 -8.07 -5.92 -11.85
N GLN A 36 -6.82 -6.21 -12.20
CA GLN A 36 -5.88 -6.93 -11.35
C GLN A 36 -4.90 -5.98 -10.69
N VAL A 37 -4.59 -4.86 -11.33
CA VAL A 37 -3.55 -3.93 -10.88
C VAL A 37 -4.08 -2.49 -10.92
N LEU A 38 -3.98 -1.77 -9.81
CA LEU A 38 -4.42 -0.38 -9.70
C LEU A 38 -3.32 0.49 -9.12
N VAL A 39 -2.96 1.54 -9.86
CA VAL A 39 -2.08 2.60 -9.36
C VAL A 39 -2.89 3.84 -9.09
N ILE A 40 -2.73 4.40 -7.90
CA ILE A 40 -3.34 5.65 -7.48
C ILE A 40 -2.24 6.65 -7.17
N SER A 41 -2.26 7.78 -7.86
CA SER A 41 -1.24 8.82 -7.80
C SER A 41 -1.82 10.21 -7.50
N ASP A 42 -0.93 11.13 -7.15
CA ASP A 42 -1.23 12.55 -6.84
C ASP A 42 -2.34 12.71 -5.80
N CYS A 43 -2.24 11.94 -4.74
CA CYS A 43 -3.18 11.99 -3.64
C CYS A 43 -2.80 13.08 -2.66
N GLU A 44 -3.61 14.14 -2.61
CA GLU A 44 -3.44 15.22 -1.65
C GLU A 44 -4.24 14.99 -0.36
N LYS A 45 -5.41 14.33 -0.45
CA LYS A 45 -6.38 14.08 0.64
C LYS A 45 -6.91 12.65 0.64
N LEU A 46 -6.02 11.69 0.89
CA LEU A 46 -6.32 10.25 0.77
C LEU A 46 -7.58 9.82 1.52
N VAL A 47 -7.78 10.30 2.74
CA VAL A 47 -8.91 9.89 3.59
C VAL A 47 -10.26 10.26 2.98
N ASN A 48 -10.33 11.40 2.28
CA ASN A 48 -11.56 11.84 1.62
C ASN A 48 -11.78 11.08 0.31
N ASP A 49 -10.72 10.97 -0.49
CA ASP A 49 -10.78 10.38 -1.82
C ASP A 49 -11.08 8.87 -1.74
N GLN A 50 -10.58 8.19 -0.71
CA GLN A 50 -10.70 6.73 -0.63
C GLN A 50 -12.17 6.29 -0.68
N LYS A 51 -13.08 6.94 0.07
CA LYS A 51 -14.51 6.58 0.10
C LYS A 51 -15.16 6.56 -1.29
N GLU A 52 -14.64 7.34 -2.23
CA GLU A 52 -15.16 7.43 -3.58
C GLU A 52 -14.68 6.30 -4.50
N TRP A 53 -13.53 5.68 -4.22
CA TRP A 53 -12.94 4.68 -5.13
C TRP A 53 -13.64 3.32 -5.12
N ARG A 54 -14.36 3.00 -4.03
CA ARG A 54 -15.15 1.77 -3.88
C ARG A 54 -14.39 0.49 -4.29
N LEU A 55 -13.13 0.38 -3.88
CA LEU A 55 -12.23 -0.71 -4.28
C LEU A 55 -12.74 -2.10 -3.91
N GLN A 56 -13.60 -2.21 -2.88
CA GLN A 56 -14.29 -3.46 -2.53
C GLN A 56 -15.13 -4.05 -3.68
N ARG A 57 -15.43 -3.28 -4.74
CA ARG A 57 -16.13 -3.74 -5.94
C ARG A 57 -15.23 -4.37 -7.00
N LEU A 58 -13.93 -4.45 -6.75
CA LEU A 58 -12.93 -5.01 -7.65
C LEU A 58 -12.44 -6.36 -7.12
N PRO A 59 -13.23 -7.45 -7.31
CA PRO A 59 -12.91 -8.76 -6.73
C PRO A 59 -11.66 -9.40 -7.33
N SER A 60 -11.21 -8.92 -8.49
CA SER A 60 -10.02 -9.40 -9.18
C SER A 60 -8.75 -8.63 -8.83
N LEU A 61 -8.85 -7.58 -8.01
CA LEU A 61 -7.72 -6.70 -7.70
C LEU A 61 -6.71 -7.45 -6.83
N ARG A 62 -5.52 -7.66 -7.38
CA ARG A 62 -4.39 -8.35 -6.74
C ARG A 62 -3.33 -7.38 -6.27
N GLU A 63 -3.16 -6.27 -6.97
CA GLU A 63 -2.09 -5.32 -6.72
C GLU A 63 -2.63 -3.90 -6.66
N LEU A 64 -2.22 -3.20 -5.61
CA LEU A 64 -2.61 -1.83 -5.34
C LEU A 64 -1.39 -1.00 -4.98
N GLU A 65 -1.16 0.07 -5.72
CA GLU A 65 -0.13 1.05 -5.41
C GLU A 65 -0.75 2.41 -5.11
N ILE A 66 -0.33 3.02 -4.01
CA ILE A 66 -0.80 4.33 -3.58
C ILE A 66 0.41 5.25 -3.38
N TYR A 67 0.47 6.29 -4.21
CA TYR A 67 1.49 7.33 -4.19
C TYR A 67 0.91 8.61 -3.60
N HIS A 68 1.23 8.87 -2.33
CA HIS A 68 0.87 10.13 -1.67
C HIS A 68 1.91 11.21 -1.94
N ASN A 69 1.48 12.47 -1.94
CA ASN A 69 2.39 13.62 -2.12
C ASN A 69 3.00 14.11 -0.77
N GLY A 70 2.61 13.52 0.36
CA GLY A 70 3.07 13.89 1.71
C GLY A 70 2.37 15.10 2.34
N SER A 71 1.32 15.65 1.73
CA SER A 71 0.67 16.89 2.20
C SER A 71 -0.26 16.72 3.41
N ASP A 72 -0.90 15.56 3.56
CA ASP A 72 -1.81 15.29 4.69
C ASP A 72 -1.10 15.09 6.02
N GLU A 73 -1.71 15.55 7.11
CA GLU A 73 -1.31 15.27 8.50
C GLU A 73 -2.06 14.06 9.11
N GLU A 74 -2.97 13.44 8.36
CA GLU A 74 -3.95 12.49 8.90
C GLU A 74 -3.51 11.01 8.90
N ILE A 75 -4.18 10.24 9.77
CA ILE A 75 -4.00 8.80 9.95
C ILE A 75 -4.85 8.03 8.94
N PHE A 76 -4.20 7.25 8.08
CA PHE A 76 -4.87 6.40 7.11
C PHE A 76 -5.48 5.16 7.78
N GLY A 77 -6.75 4.86 7.50
CA GLY A 77 -7.42 3.64 7.95
C GLY A 77 -8.12 3.72 9.33
N GLY A 78 -8.42 4.94 9.78
CA GLY A 78 -9.34 5.19 10.90
C GLY A 78 -10.79 5.00 10.45
N GLU A 79 -11.28 3.77 10.59
CA GLU A 79 -12.70 3.39 10.49
C GLU A 79 -13.30 3.40 9.07
N ASN A 80 -13.35 2.22 8.43
CA ASN A 80 -14.10 1.87 7.21
C ASN A 80 -13.37 1.90 5.85
N TRP A 81 -12.04 1.77 5.81
CA TRP A 81 -11.39 1.41 4.55
C TRP A 81 -11.44 -0.08 4.28
N GLU A 82 -12.30 -0.48 3.36
CA GLU A 82 -12.52 -1.86 2.95
C GLU A 82 -11.82 -2.11 1.63
N LEU A 83 -10.66 -2.78 1.68
CA LEU A 83 -10.02 -3.31 0.50
C LEU A 83 -10.55 -4.72 0.20
N PRO A 84 -10.60 -5.12 -1.08
CA PRO A 84 -10.96 -6.48 -1.44
C PRO A 84 -9.91 -7.45 -0.89
N CYS A 85 -10.38 -8.57 -0.30
CA CYS A 85 -9.51 -9.60 0.26
C CYS A 85 -8.65 -10.33 -0.80
N SER A 86 -8.81 -10.01 -2.09
CA SER A 86 -8.02 -10.56 -3.20
C SER A 86 -6.65 -9.93 -3.35
N ILE A 87 -6.37 -8.82 -2.64
CA ILE A 87 -5.08 -8.13 -2.74
C ILE A 87 -3.97 -9.01 -2.17
N GLN A 88 -2.95 -9.21 -3.00
CA GLN A 88 -1.74 -9.97 -2.73
C GLN A 88 -0.52 -9.05 -2.62
N SER A 89 -0.51 -7.92 -3.35
CA SER A 89 0.57 -6.93 -3.37
C SER A 89 0.03 -5.54 -2.99
N LEU A 90 0.67 -4.88 -2.03
CA LEU A 90 0.33 -3.52 -1.62
C LEU A 90 1.59 -2.65 -1.52
N THR A 91 1.61 -1.59 -2.31
CA THR A 91 2.67 -0.57 -2.28
C THR A 91 2.10 0.75 -1.77
N ILE A 92 2.72 1.34 -0.75
CA ILE A 92 2.33 2.64 -0.20
C ILE A 92 3.56 3.53 -0.08
N ARG A 93 3.45 4.78 -0.59
CA ARG A 93 4.54 5.76 -0.58
C ARG A 93 4.15 7.10 0.05
N ASN A 94 5.09 7.70 0.79
CA ASN A 94 5.03 9.04 1.41
C ASN A 94 3.84 9.24 2.37
N LEU A 95 3.39 8.16 3.02
CA LEU A 95 2.24 8.21 3.89
C LEU A 95 2.68 8.38 5.35
N LYS A 96 2.06 9.28 6.11
CA LYS A 96 2.55 9.58 7.48
C LYS A 96 2.27 8.47 8.48
N THR A 97 1.07 7.88 8.44
CA THR A 97 0.59 6.89 9.41
C THR A 97 -0.45 5.95 8.82
N LEU A 98 -0.31 4.64 9.07
CA LEU A 98 -1.30 3.61 8.73
C LEU A 98 -1.93 3.03 10.00
N SER A 99 -3.22 2.70 9.93
CA SER A 99 -3.99 2.07 10.99
C SER A 99 -3.80 0.56 11.02
N ARG A 100 -3.67 0.01 12.22
CA ARG A 100 -3.66 -1.42 12.51
C ARG A 100 -4.85 -2.16 11.90
N GLN A 101 -6.04 -1.57 11.95
CA GLN A 101 -7.25 -2.23 11.49
C GLN A 101 -7.24 -2.41 9.97
N PHE A 102 -6.65 -1.45 9.26
CA PHE A 102 -6.44 -1.51 7.83
C PHE A 102 -5.47 -2.63 7.45
N LEU A 103 -4.33 -2.73 8.13
CA LEU A 103 -3.36 -3.81 7.84
C LEU A 103 -3.93 -5.21 8.11
N LYS A 104 -4.75 -5.34 9.15
CA LYS A 104 -5.38 -6.62 9.51
C LYS A 104 -6.48 -7.06 8.54
N SER A 105 -7.11 -6.14 7.82
CA SER A 105 -8.13 -6.52 6.83
C SER A 105 -7.53 -7.18 5.58
N LEU A 106 -6.23 -6.97 5.35
CA LEU A 106 -5.45 -7.51 4.23
C LEU A 106 -5.00 -8.96 4.51
N THR A 107 -5.95 -9.87 4.62
CA THR A 107 -5.70 -11.27 5.01
C THR A 107 -4.93 -12.08 3.97
N SER A 108 -5.05 -11.75 2.68
CA SER A 108 -4.35 -12.45 1.58
C SER A 108 -3.06 -11.76 1.13
N LEU A 109 -2.59 -10.74 1.86
CA LEU A 109 -1.41 -9.98 1.48
C LEU A 109 -0.15 -10.84 1.61
N GLU A 110 0.55 -11.00 0.49
CA GLU A 110 1.78 -11.77 0.39
C GLU A 110 3.01 -10.86 0.26
N TYR A 111 2.84 -9.70 -0.39
CA TYR A 111 3.88 -8.75 -0.72
C TYR A 111 3.49 -7.36 -0.22
N GLN A 112 4.39 -6.72 0.54
CA GLN A 112 4.17 -5.36 0.99
C GLN A 112 5.42 -4.52 0.80
N TRP A 113 5.25 -3.41 0.09
CA TRP A 113 6.29 -2.41 -0.13
C TRP A 113 5.88 -1.08 0.46
N ILE A 114 6.71 -0.57 1.36
CA ILE A 114 6.46 0.69 2.06
C ILE A 114 7.65 1.59 1.83
N TYR A 115 7.39 2.77 1.26
CA TYR A 115 8.41 3.73 0.89
C TYR A 115 8.15 5.06 1.59
N ASP A 116 9.16 5.57 2.31
CA ASP A 116 9.13 6.91 2.92
C ASP A 116 7.97 7.09 3.91
N LEU A 117 7.93 6.22 4.93
CA LEU A 117 6.91 6.26 5.98
C LEU A 117 7.54 6.83 7.28
N PRO A 118 7.25 8.09 7.65
CA PRO A 118 7.84 8.75 8.82
C PRO A 118 7.61 8.03 10.16
N GLN A 119 6.58 7.16 10.25
CA GLN A 119 6.23 6.41 11.45
C GLN A 119 6.31 4.88 11.25
N ILE A 120 7.35 4.41 10.57
CA ILE A 120 7.56 2.98 10.28
C ILE A 120 7.61 2.11 11.55
N GLN A 121 8.13 2.63 12.65
CA GLN A 121 8.14 1.93 13.94
C GLN A 121 6.72 1.64 14.45
N SER A 122 5.85 2.66 14.42
CA SER A 122 4.45 2.50 14.85
C SER A 122 3.73 1.47 13.99
N LEU A 123 4.01 1.43 12.69
CA LEU A 123 3.45 0.44 11.77
C LEU A 123 3.80 -0.99 12.20
N LEU A 124 5.08 -1.22 12.46
CA LEU A 124 5.61 -2.52 12.84
C LEU A 124 5.08 -2.96 14.22
N GLU A 125 4.99 -2.04 15.19
CA GLU A 125 4.38 -2.30 16.51
C GLU A 125 2.87 -2.58 16.43
N GLN A 126 2.16 -1.91 15.51
CA GLN A 126 0.76 -2.18 15.24
C GLN A 126 0.57 -3.57 14.61
N GLY A 127 1.59 -4.14 13.98
CA GLY A 127 1.62 -5.54 13.60
C GLY A 127 1.01 -5.78 12.23
N LEU A 128 1.89 -6.17 11.30
CA LEU A 128 1.58 -6.55 9.93
C LEU A 128 0.82 -7.91 9.86
N PRO A 129 0.11 -8.22 8.76
CA PRO A 129 -0.59 -9.50 8.64
C PRO A 129 0.38 -10.68 8.63
N SER A 130 0.04 -11.77 9.31
CA SER A 130 0.92 -12.96 9.42
C SER A 130 1.08 -13.75 8.12
N SER A 131 0.22 -13.52 7.13
CA SER A 131 0.28 -14.09 5.77
C SER A 131 1.42 -13.51 4.92
N LEU A 132 2.01 -12.40 5.37
CA LEU A 132 3.00 -11.65 4.61
C LEU A 132 4.29 -12.46 4.41
N SER A 133 4.66 -12.64 3.14
CA SER A 133 5.80 -13.46 2.72
C SER A 133 7.02 -12.61 2.36
N ARG A 134 6.81 -11.40 1.85
CA ARG A 134 7.88 -10.45 1.54
C ARG A 134 7.53 -9.06 2.04
N LEU A 135 8.44 -8.48 2.81
CA LEU A 135 8.34 -7.12 3.31
C LEU A 135 9.56 -6.33 2.82
N SER A 136 9.33 -5.23 2.09
CA SER A 136 10.38 -4.27 1.80
C SER A 136 10.02 -2.92 2.40
N LEU A 137 10.93 -2.42 3.23
CA LEU A 137 10.82 -1.16 3.96
C LEU A 137 11.93 -0.25 3.48
N TYR A 138 11.56 0.89 2.92
CA TYR A 138 12.52 1.93 2.57
C TYR A 138 12.20 3.22 3.31
N ASP A 139 13.16 3.70 4.10
CA ASP A 139 13.01 4.92 4.89
C ASP A 139 14.09 5.95 4.53
N ARG A 140 13.67 7.17 4.18
CA ARG A 140 14.59 8.31 3.97
C ARG A 140 14.69 9.22 5.19
N HIS A 141 13.89 8.98 6.22
CA HIS A 141 13.93 9.74 7.45
C HIS A 141 14.86 9.02 8.42
N GLU A 142 16.06 9.57 8.62
CA GLU A 142 17.02 9.02 9.56
C GLU A 142 16.46 8.96 10.99
N HIS A 143 16.99 8.01 11.78
CA HIS A 143 16.95 7.91 13.26
C HIS A 143 15.94 6.98 13.95
N HIS A 144 15.33 5.99 13.28
CA HIS A 144 14.54 4.98 14.01
C HIS A 144 15.07 3.57 13.81
N SER A 145 15.51 2.97 14.93
CA SER A 145 15.82 1.54 14.96
C SER A 145 14.53 0.76 14.68
N LEU A 146 14.58 -0.20 13.77
CA LEU A 146 13.45 -1.07 13.49
C LEU A 146 13.04 -1.81 14.77
N PRO A 147 11.76 -1.76 15.17
CA PRO A 147 11.26 -2.57 16.27
C PRO A 147 11.25 -4.04 15.85
N THR A 148 12.26 -4.79 16.28
CA THR A 148 12.36 -6.23 16.04
C THR A 148 11.20 -7.03 16.66
N GLU A 149 10.58 -6.50 17.72
CA GLU A 149 9.42 -7.15 18.36
C GLU A 149 8.18 -7.17 17.46
N GLY A 150 7.99 -6.11 16.64
CA GLY A 150 6.86 -5.96 15.72
C GLY A 150 6.91 -6.88 14.49
N LEU A 151 7.98 -7.65 14.31
CA LEU A 151 8.13 -8.60 13.19
C LEU A 151 8.02 -10.06 13.64
N ARG A 152 8.00 -10.32 14.96
CA ARG A 152 8.08 -11.69 15.51
C ARG A 152 6.88 -12.57 15.17
N HIS A 153 5.73 -11.98 14.91
CA HIS A 153 4.51 -12.71 14.56
C HIS A 153 4.39 -13.02 13.07
N LEU A 154 5.33 -12.56 12.23
CA LEU A 154 5.33 -12.80 10.79
C LEU A 154 5.93 -14.17 10.47
N THR A 155 5.20 -15.22 10.82
CA THR A 155 5.66 -16.62 10.67
C THR A 155 5.82 -17.05 9.22
N SER A 156 5.16 -16.37 8.27
CA SER A 156 5.22 -16.68 6.84
C SER A 156 6.28 -15.88 6.09
N LEU A 157 6.98 -14.96 6.76
CA LEU A 157 7.94 -14.06 6.13
C LEU A 157 9.18 -14.82 5.64
N GLN A 158 9.40 -14.78 4.33
CA GLN A 158 10.52 -15.40 3.63
C GLN A 158 11.59 -14.38 3.22
N SER A 159 11.17 -13.14 2.97
CA SER A 159 12.05 -12.07 2.53
C SER A 159 11.78 -10.79 3.31
N LEU A 160 12.83 -10.19 3.84
CA LEU A 160 12.80 -8.91 4.54
C LEU A 160 13.91 -8.05 3.97
N ASP A 161 13.53 -6.97 3.30
CA ASP A 161 14.46 -5.93 2.84
C ASP A 161 14.19 -4.68 3.67
N ILE A 162 15.22 -4.18 4.34
CA ILE A 162 15.18 -2.82 4.90
C ILE A 162 16.35 -2.06 4.31
N SER A 163 16.03 -0.99 3.61
CA SER A 163 17.00 -0.05 3.08
C SER A 163 16.73 1.35 3.63
N SER A 164 17.80 2.05 4.03
CA SER A 164 17.76 3.47 4.36
C SER A 164 18.82 4.20 3.53
N CYS A 165 18.54 5.44 3.15
CA CYS A 165 19.55 6.30 2.53
C CYS A 165 20.23 7.16 3.62
N TYR A 166 21.57 7.11 3.62
CA TYR A 166 22.47 7.99 4.40
C TYR A 166 22.71 9.32 3.67
#